data_AF-A0A954RG53-F1
#
_entry.id   AF-A0A954RG53-F1
#
_cell.length_a   1.000
_cell.length_b   1.000
_cell.length_c   1.000
_cell.angle_alpha   90.00
_cell.angle_beta   90.00
_cell.angle_gamma   90.00
#
_symmetry.space_group_name_H-M   'P 1'
#
loop_
_entity.id
_entity.type
_entity.pdbx_description
1 polymer ?
#
loop_
_entity_poly.entity_id
_entity_poly.type
_entity_poly.pdbx_seq_one_letter_code
_entity_poly.pdbx_strand_id
1 'polypeptide(L)'
;IATNMAGRGTDIRLAPGVAELGGLHVIGLEHHESARIDRQLAGRAGRQGDRGSCQFFASADDPLLRVHAPRLCDRLRRAAGRTGEATLPLAGPIARLQTRLEAAALEARRGLREREAFDEQLLHHAFGE
;
A
#
# COMPACT_ATOMS: atom_id res chain seq x y z
N ILE A 1 -0.77 -14.76 -8.80
CA ILE A 1 -1.29 -14.18 -7.54
C ILE A 1 -0.15 -14.14 -6.55
N ALA A 2 0.10 -12.99 -5.92
CA ALA A 2 1.20 -12.81 -4.98
C ALA A 2 0.66 -12.09 -3.74
N THR A 3 1.09 -12.53 -2.56
CA THR A 3 0.93 -11.75 -1.33
C THR A 3 2.01 -10.68 -1.25
N ASN A 4 1.88 -9.73 -0.31
CA ASN A 4 2.77 -8.57 -0.20
C ASN A 4 4.27 -8.88 -0.21
N MET A 5 4.67 -10.04 0.32
CA MET A 5 6.08 -10.45 0.41
C MET A 5 6.50 -11.48 -0.66
N ALA A 6 5.55 -12.07 -1.38
CA ALA A 6 5.85 -13.11 -2.37
C ALA A 6 6.62 -12.52 -3.57
N GLY A 7 7.69 -13.19 -3.99
CA GLY A 7 8.50 -12.76 -5.15
C GLY A 7 9.26 -11.44 -4.92
N ARG A 8 9.53 -11.05 -3.67
CA ARG A 8 10.40 -9.90 -3.36
C ARG A 8 11.83 -10.19 -3.80
N GLY A 9 12.44 -9.25 -4.51
CA GLY A 9 13.80 -9.36 -5.03
C GLY A 9 13.92 -10.09 -6.38
N THR A 10 12.85 -10.70 -6.87
CA THR A 10 12.82 -11.33 -8.20
C THR A 10 12.25 -10.37 -9.25
N ASP A 11 12.94 -10.27 -10.38
CA ASP A 11 12.48 -9.46 -11.52
C ASP A 11 11.47 -10.24 -12.37
N ILE A 12 10.47 -9.54 -12.93
CA ILE A 12 9.48 -10.11 -13.85
C ILE A 12 9.86 -9.68 -15.26
N ARG A 13 10.69 -10.50 -15.92
CA ARG A 13 11.11 -10.24 -17.30
C ARG A 13 9.99 -10.60 -18.27
N LEU A 14 9.74 -9.72 -19.24
CA LEU A 14 8.79 -9.99 -20.31
C LEU A 14 9.36 -11.06 -21.26
N ALA A 15 8.51 -11.98 -21.68
CA ALA A 15 8.83 -12.90 -22.76
C ALA A 15 8.75 -12.17 -24.12
N PRO A 16 9.40 -12.68 -25.18
CA PRO A 16 9.28 -12.14 -26.53
C PRO A 16 7.81 -12.03 -26.96
N GLY A 17 7.42 -10.93 -27.61
CA GLY A 17 6.04 -10.71 -28.06
C GLY A 17 5.09 -10.09 -27.01
N VAL A 18 5.49 -10.04 -25.72
CA VAL A 18 4.62 -9.53 -24.64
C VAL A 18 4.60 -8.01 -24.58
N ALA A 19 5.71 -7.35 -24.94
CA ALA A 19 5.78 -5.89 -24.95
C ALA A 19 4.79 -5.30 -25.97
N GLU A 20 4.62 -5.93 -27.12
CA GLU A 20 3.67 -5.57 -28.17
C GLU A 20 2.21 -5.66 -27.71
N LEU A 21 1.92 -6.52 -26.73
CA LEU A 21 0.60 -6.67 -26.09
C LEU A 21 0.35 -5.64 -24.97
N GLY A 22 1.29 -4.73 -24.71
CA GLY A 22 1.20 -3.73 -23.64
C GLY A 22 1.97 -4.09 -22.37
N GLY A 23 2.69 -5.22 -22.38
CA GLY A 23 3.57 -5.63 -21.29
C GLY A 23 2.86 -6.12 -20.04
N LEU A 24 3.54 -6.04 -18.89
CA LEU A 24 2.98 -6.54 -17.63
C LEU A 24 1.87 -5.62 -17.11
N HIS A 25 0.70 -6.18 -16.86
CA HIS A 25 -0.39 -5.51 -16.16
C HIS A 25 -0.43 -5.95 -14.69
N VAL A 26 -0.44 -4.99 -13.77
CA VAL A 26 -0.48 -5.22 -12.33
C VAL A 26 -1.83 -4.80 -11.78
N ILE A 27 -2.53 -5.74 -11.14
CA ILE A 27 -3.81 -5.50 -10.47
C ILE A 27 -3.58 -5.49 -8.96
N GLY A 28 -3.83 -4.34 -8.32
CA GLY A 28 -3.93 -4.23 -6.87
C GLY A 28 -5.38 -4.46 -6.43
N LEU A 29 -5.59 -5.36 -5.47
CA LEU A 29 -6.93 -5.68 -4.96
C LEU A 29 -7.33 -4.85 -3.74
N GLU A 30 -6.36 -4.26 -3.06
CA GLU A 30 -6.53 -3.40 -1.91
C GLU A 30 -5.39 -2.37 -1.88
N HIS A 31 -5.61 -1.30 -1.11
CA HIS A 31 -4.58 -0.31 -0.80
C HIS A 31 -3.98 -0.56 0.56
N HIS A 32 -2.69 -0.27 0.69
CA HIS A 32 -1.98 -0.38 1.96
C HIS A 32 -2.00 0.94 2.73
N GLU A 33 -1.73 0.88 4.04
CA GLU A 33 -1.58 2.07 4.87
C GLU A 33 -0.45 3.00 4.37
N SER A 34 0.59 2.42 3.76
CA SER A 34 1.68 3.16 3.16
C SER A 34 1.62 3.14 1.65
N ALA A 35 1.67 4.34 1.05
CA ALA A 35 1.73 4.54 -0.39
C ALA A 35 2.97 3.89 -1.02
N ARG A 36 4.04 3.72 -0.22
CA ARG A 36 5.27 3.06 -0.64
C ARG A 36 5.03 1.60 -1.03
N ILE A 37 4.12 0.89 -0.35
CA ILE A 37 3.85 -0.53 -0.66
C ILE A 37 3.07 -0.64 -1.97
N ASP A 38 2.06 0.22 -2.16
CA ASP A 38 1.31 0.28 -3.43
C ASP A 38 2.24 0.62 -4.61
N ARG A 39 3.15 1.58 -4.44
CA ARG A 39 4.15 1.92 -5.47
C ARG A 39 5.13 0.78 -5.75
N GLN A 40 5.47 -0.03 -4.74
CA GLN A 40 6.30 -1.21 -4.95
C GLN A 40 5.58 -2.27 -5.79
N LEU A 41 4.27 -2.44 -5.60
CA LEU A 41 3.46 -3.31 -6.43
C LEU A 41 3.37 -2.77 -7.86
N ALA A 42 3.01 -1.48 -8.02
CA ALA A 42 2.92 -0.83 -9.33
C ALA A 42 4.25 -0.87 -10.10
N GLY A 43 5.38 -0.67 -9.40
CA GLY A 43 6.73 -0.71 -9.98
C GLY A 43 7.21 -2.10 -10.39
N ARG A 44 6.40 -3.15 -10.22
CA ARG A 44 6.67 -4.46 -10.85
C ARG A 44 6.45 -4.41 -12.37
N ALA A 45 5.57 -3.55 -12.86
CA ALA A 45 5.38 -3.29 -14.27
C ALA A 45 6.32 -2.18 -14.77
N GLY A 46 6.53 -2.13 -16.09
CA GLY A 46 7.23 -1.03 -16.77
C GLY A 46 8.72 -0.91 -16.41
N ARG A 47 9.38 -2.03 -16.11
CA ARG A 47 10.81 -2.03 -15.74
C ARG A 47 11.68 -1.76 -16.96
N GLN A 48 12.78 -1.01 -16.77
CA GLN A 48 13.75 -0.68 -17.82
C GLN A 48 13.14 -0.04 -19.08
N GLY A 49 12.00 0.66 -18.94
CA GLY A 49 11.30 1.26 -20.07
C GLY A 49 10.34 0.33 -20.81
N ASP A 50 10.14 -0.89 -20.31
CA ASP A 50 9.12 -1.81 -20.81
C ASP A 50 7.73 -1.15 -20.77
N ARG A 51 6.85 -1.59 -21.67
CA ARG A 51 5.43 -1.27 -21.56
C ARG A 51 4.86 -1.97 -20.33
N GLY A 52 3.89 -1.33 -19.70
CA GLY A 52 3.21 -1.90 -18.55
C GLY A 52 2.10 -0.99 -18.07
N SER A 53 1.23 -1.54 -17.24
CA SER A 53 0.12 -0.80 -16.67
C SER A 53 -0.18 -1.31 -15.27
N CYS A 54 -0.83 -0.46 -14.47
CA CYS A 54 -1.24 -0.82 -13.13
C CYS A 54 -2.62 -0.24 -12.85
N GLN A 55 -3.50 -1.04 -12.27
CA GLN A 55 -4.81 -0.62 -11.83
C GLN A 55 -5.06 -1.14 -10.41
N PHE A 56 -5.54 -0.26 -9.55
CA PHE A 56 -5.99 -0.63 -8.21
C PHE A 56 -7.51 -0.67 -8.16
N PHE A 57 -8.03 -1.69 -7.50
CA PHE A 57 -9.40 -1.81 -7.07
C PHE A 57 -9.44 -1.63 -5.55
N ALA A 58 -10.59 -1.18 -5.06
CA ALA A 58 -10.84 -1.03 -3.64
C ALA A 58 -12.29 -1.36 -3.35
N SER A 59 -12.54 -1.97 -2.20
CA SER A 59 -13.88 -2.24 -1.69
C SER A 59 -14.20 -1.34 -0.50
N ALA A 60 -15.48 -0.99 -0.36
CA ALA A 60 -15.98 -0.34 0.86
C ALA A 60 -15.81 -1.22 2.11
N ASP A 61 -15.56 -2.52 1.92
CA ASP A 61 -15.35 -3.48 2.98
C ASP A 61 -13.87 -3.76 3.27
N ASP A 62 -12.95 -3.10 2.55
CA ASP A 62 -11.51 -3.23 2.79
C ASP A 62 -11.15 -2.76 4.20
N PRO A 63 -10.27 -3.49 4.91
CA PRO A 63 -9.88 -3.15 6.29
C PRO A 63 -9.39 -1.71 6.44
N LEU A 64 -8.52 -1.26 5.52
CA LEU A 64 -7.99 0.11 5.51
C LEU A 64 -9.11 1.15 5.53
N LEU A 65 -10.08 1.00 4.63
CA LEU A 65 -11.15 1.99 4.47
C LEU A 65 -12.16 1.89 5.60
N ARG A 66 -12.53 0.68 6.03
CA ARG A 66 -13.45 0.45 7.15
C ARG A 66 -12.96 1.08 8.44
N VAL A 67 -11.69 0.89 8.77
CA VAL A 67 -11.09 1.38 10.03
C VAL A 67 -10.82 2.88 9.95
N HIS A 68 -10.29 3.36 8.83
CA HIS A 68 -9.70 4.70 8.79
C HIS A 68 -10.47 5.72 7.93
N ALA A 69 -11.46 5.29 7.15
CA ALA A 69 -12.23 6.16 6.25
C ALA A 69 -13.71 5.72 6.08
N PRO A 70 -14.51 5.61 7.16
CA PRO A 70 -15.91 5.16 7.07
C PRO A 70 -16.76 6.03 6.14
N ARG A 71 -16.53 7.35 6.12
CA ARG A 71 -17.22 8.27 5.20
C ARG A 71 -16.94 7.99 3.72
N LEU A 72 -15.74 7.49 3.40
CA LEU A 72 -15.40 7.06 2.05
C LEU A 72 -16.12 5.75 1.72
N CYS A 73 -16.20 4.80 2.66
CA CYS A 73 -16.97 3.57 2.50
C CYS A 73 -18.44 3.86 2.17
N ASP A 74 -19.09 4.78 2.89
CA ASP A 74 -20.49 5.16 2.62
C ASP A 74 -20.67 5.80 1.23
N ARG A 75 -19.66 6.54 0.77
CA ARG A 75 -19.65 7.09 -0.59
C ARG A 75 -19.52 5.99 -1.64
N LEU A 76 -18.61 5.05 -1.41
CA LEU A 76 -18.39 3.90 -2.29
C LEU A 76 -19.68 3.06 -2.41
N ARG A 77 -20.30 2.69 -1.28
CA ARG A 77 -21.55 1.91 -1.26
C ARG A 77 -22.68 2.62 -2.00
N ARG A 78 -22.84 3.93 -1.80
CA ARG A 78 -23.86 4.72 -2.53
C ARG A 78 -23.60 4.76 -4.03
N ALA A 79 -22.34 4.91 -4.43
CA ALA A 79 -21.99 4.96 -5.85
C ALA A 79 -22.13 3.60 -6.54
N ALA A 80 -21.77 2.51 -5.85
CA ALA A 80 -21.91 1.15 -6.33
C ALA A 80 -23.38 0.72 -6.51
N GLY A 81 -24.30 1.34 -5.77
CA GLY A 81 -25.73 1.13 -5.94
C GLY A 81 -26.13 -0.35 -5.92
N ARG A 82 -26.94 -0.77 -6.89
CA ARG A 82 -27.41 -2.15 -7.02
C ARG A 82 -26.45 -3.06 -7.80
N THR A 83 -25.54 -2.47 -8.58
CA THR A 83 -24.59 -3.23 -9.41
C THR A 83 -23.41 -3.75 -8.60
N GLY A 84 -23.14 -3.14 -7.43
CA GLY A 84 -22.00 -3.50 -6.59
C GLY A 84 -20.66 -2.94 -7.10
N GLU A 85 -20.67 -2.24 -8.23
CA GLU A 85 -19.48 -1.71 -8.90
C GLU A 85 -19.67 -0.24 -9.26
N ALA A 86 -18.61 0.55 -9.09
CA ALA A 86 -18.56 1.94 -9.53
C ALA A 86 -17.14 2.38 -9.88
N THR A 87 -17.01 3.19 -10.93
CA THR A 87 -15.75 3.84 -11.28
C THR A 87 -15.72 5.23 -10.67
N LEU A 88 -14.81 5.45 -9.73
CA LEU A 88 -14.65 6.71 -9.01
C LEU A 88 -13.19 7.15 -8.96
N PRO A 89 -12.90 8.47 -8.92
CA PRO A 89 -11.54 8.98 -8.72
C PRO A 89 -11.10 8.80 -7.25
N LEU A 90 -10.59 7.62 -6.91
CA LEU A 90 -10.20 7.26 -5.54
C LEU A 90 -8.76 7.62 -5.18
N ALA A 91 -7.90 7.87 -6.17
CA ALA A 91 -6.47 8.15 -5.95
C ALA A 91 -6.23 9.31 -4.96
N GLY A 92 -6.96 10.42 -5.12
CA GLY A 92 -6.82 11.58 -4.24
C GLY A 92 -7.24 11.32 -2.78
N PRO A 93 -8.47 10.82 -2.53
CA PRO A 93 -8.90 10.39 -1.20
C PRO A 93 -7.96 9.39 -0.53
N ILE A 94 -7.49 8.37 -1.27
CA ILE A 94 -6.60 7.33 -0.74
C ILE A 94 -5.22 7.89 -0.42
N ALA A 95 -4.63 8.73 -1.28
CA ALA A 95 -3.35 9.36 -1.01
C ALA A 95 -3.38 10.19 0.28
N ARG A 96 -4.45 10.97 0.50
CA ARG A 96 -4.63 11.73 1.76
C ARG A 96 -4.74 10.82 2.97
N LEU A 97 -5.44 9.70 2.84
CA LEU A 97 -5.56 8.71 3.90
C LEU A 97 -4.19 8.12 4.25
N GLN A 98 -3.43 7.68 3.26
CA GLN A 98 -2.09 7.11 3.43
C GLN A 98 -1.13 8.11 4.09
N THR A 99 -1.07 9.36 3.63
CA THR A 99 -0.24 10.40 4.27
C THR A 99 -0.54 10.55 5.76
N ARG A 100 -1.82 10.52 6.15
CA ARG A 100 -2.22 10.61 7.56
C ARG A 100 -1.78 9.39 8.37
N LEU A 101 -1.92 8.19 7.81
CA LEU A 101 -1.52 6.95 8.49
C LEU A 101 0.00 6.82 8.59
N GLU A 102 0.73 7.22 7.55
CA GLU A 102 2.19 7.25 7.56
C GLU A 102 2.75 8.22 8.62
N ALA A 103 2.11 9.38 8.80
CA ALA A 103 2.45 10.32 9.87
C ALA A 103 2.20 9.72 11.27
N ALA A 104 1.05 9.08 11.48
CA ALA A 104 0.76 8.40 12.74
C ALA A 104 1.76 7.26 13.03
N ALA A 105 2.12 6.48 12.01
CA ALA A 105 3.12 5.42 12.12
C ALA A 105 4.53 5.96 12.37
N LEU A 106 4.88 7.13 11.84
CA LEU A 106 6.14 7.80 12.15
C LEU A 106 6.20 8.20 13.63
N GLU A 107 5.13 8.80 14.15
CA GLU A 107 5.05 9.23 15.55
C GLU A 107 5.13 8.04 16.51
N ALA A 108 4.38 6.97 16.23
CA ALA A 108 4.43 5.74 17.01
C ALA A 108 5.85 5.15 17.04
N ARG A 109 6.57 5.16 15.92
CA ARG A 109 7.96 4.69 15.84
C ARG A 109 8.93 5.58 16.61
N ARG A 110 8.70 6.90 16.68
CA ARG A 110 9.53 7.80 17.50
C ARG A 110 9.37 7.48 18.98
N GLY A 111 8.12 7.38 19.45
CA GLY A 111 7.84 7.04 20.84
C GLY A 111 8.38 5.66 21.24
N LEU A 112 8.35 4.67 20.34
CA LEU A 112 8.99 3.37 20.59
C LEU A 112 10.51 3.51 20.73
N ARG A 113 11.18 4.21 19.81
CA ARG A 113 12.63 4.41 19.85
C ARG A 113 13.10 5.14 21.10
N GLU A 114 12.34 6.13 21.56
CA GLU A 114 12.65 6.86 22.80
C GLU A 114 12.56 5.94 24.03
N ARG A 115 11.54 5.06 24.08
CA ARG A 115 11.41 4.05 25.15
C ARG A 115 12.54 3.05 25.10
N GLU A 116 12.85 2.51 23.93
CA GLU A 116 13.96 1.57 23.75
C GLU A 116 15.30 2.19 24.19
N ALA A 117 15.56 3.44 23.84
CA ALA A 117 16.77 4.14 24.26
C ALA A 117 16.85 4.34 25.79
N PHE A 118 15.72 4.62 26.44
CA PHE A 118 15.64 4.74 27.89
C PHE A 118 15.89 3.38 28.58
N ASP A 119 15.28 2.32 28.06
CA ASP A 119 15.47 0.96 28.57
C ASP A 119 16.93 0.50 28.41
N GLU A 120 17.56 0.80 27.27
CA GLU A 120 18.99 0.53 27.06
C GLU A 120 19.87 1.29 28.06
N GLN A 121 19.56 2.55 28.37
CA GLN A 121 20.30 3.33 29.38
C GLN A 121 20.13 2.73 30.78
N LEU A 122 18.93 2.30 31.16
CA LEU A 122 18.66 1.63 32.42
C LEU A 122 19.43 0.31 32.55
N LEU A 123 19.40 -0.51 31.50
CA LEU A 123 20.15 -1.76 31.46
C LEU A 123 21.66 -1.52 31.55
N HIS A 124 22.17 -0.51 30.85
CA HIS A 124 23.58 -0.13 30.93
C HIS A 124 23.95 0.35 32.33
N HIS A 125 23.10 1.13 33.01
CA HIS A 125 23.37 1.56 34.39
C HIS A 125 23.26 0.43 35.41
N ALA A 126 22.36 -0.53 35.20
CA ALA A 126 22.12 -1.64 36.12
C ALA A 126 23.12 -2.80 35.97
N PHE A 127 23.65 -3.02 34.77
CA PHE A 127 24.47 -4.19 34.42
C PHE A 127 25.78 -3.86 33.68
N GLY A 128 26.02 -2.60 33.31
CA GLY A 128 27.33 -2.15 32.82
C GLY A 128 28.21 -1.78 34.01
N GLU A 129 29.46 -2.24 33.99
CA GLU A 129 30.51 -1.81 34.93
C GLU A 129 30.69 -0.28 34.97
#